data_AF-A0AAN4R7G9-F1
#
_entry.id   AF-A0AAN4R7G9-F1
#
_cell.length_a   1.000
_cell.length_b   1.000
_cell.length_c   1.000
_cell.angle_alpha   90.00
_cell.angle_beta   90.00
_cell.angle_gamma   90.00
#
_symmetry.space_group_name_H-M   'P 1'
#
loop_
_entity.id
_entity.type
_entity.pdbx_description
1 polymer ?
#
loop_
_entity_poly.entity_id
_entity_poly.type
_entity_poly.pdbx_seq_one_letter_code
_entity_poly.pdbx_strand_id
1 'polypeptide(L)' 'MSGIARKTKRYPSDMTDEEWARIAPLMPEPGRMGRPREIEFREVINAVRYLVRSGCG' A
#
# COMPACT_ATOMS: atom_id res chain seq x y z
N MET A 1 -3.34 -19.74 7.54
CA MET A 1 -2.66 -19.10 6.39
C MET A 1 -1.56 -18.23 6.94
N SER A 2 -0.32 -18.68 6.76
CA SER A 2 0.87 -18.23 7.50
C SER A 2 1.15 -16.74 7.35
N GLY A 3 1.56 -16.15 8.47
CA GLY A 3 1.82 -14.72 8.61
C GLY A 3 3.04 -14.25 7.84
N ILE A 4 2.91 -13.04 7.30
CA ILE A 4 4.03 -12.14 7.04
C ILE A 4 3.64 -10.83 7.72
N ALA A 5 3.80 -10.78 9.05
CA ALA A 5 3.89 -9.49 9.71
C ALA A 5 5.24 -8.90 9.33
N ARG A 6 5.33 -8.24 8.16
CA ARG A 6 6.49 -7.42 7.85
C ARG A 6 6.58 -6.38 8.97
N LYS A 7 7.58 -6.51 9.84
CA LYS A 7 8.03 -5.44 10.74
C LYS A 7 8.63 -4.32 9.88
N THR A 8 7.81 -3.65 9.08
CA THR A 8 8.17 -2.32 8.58
C THR A 8 7.94 -1.37 9.74
N LYS A 9 8.87 -0.43 9.98
CA LYS A 9 8.56 0.72 10.85
C LYS A 9 7.39 1.42 10.18
N ARG A 10 6.17 1.24 10.71
CA ARG A 10 5.01 1.97 10.21
C ARG A 10 5.31 3.46 10.30
N TYR A 11 5.21 4.16 9.19
CA TYR A 11 5.31 5.61 9.23
C TYR A 11 4.03 6.18 9.85
N PRO A 12 4.10 7.33 10.53
CA PRO A 12 2.89 8.02 10.99
C PRO A 12 1.92 8.40 9.86
N SER A 13 2.38 8.36 8.60
CA SER A 13 1.59 8.57 7.38
C SER A 13 0.93 7.30 6.82
N ASP A 14 1.22 6.12 7.37
CA ASP A 14 0.68 4.86 6.86
C ASP A 14 -0.82 4.73 7.15
N MET A 15 -1.52 4.05 6.24
CA MET A 15 -2.95 3.80 6.36
C MET A 15 -3.30 2.77 7.43
N THR A 16 -4.39 3.04 8.16
CA THR A 16 -5.00 2.01 9.01
C THR A 16 -5.72 0.95 8.16
N ASP A 17 -6.05 -0.19 8.78
CA ASP A 17 -6.75 -1.27 8.08
C ASP A 17 -8.18 -0.83 7.68
N GLU A 18 -8.82 0.00 8.49
CA GLU A 18 -10.16 0.56 8.23
C GLU A 18 -10.15 1.57 7.07
N GLU A 19 -9.12 2.43 7.01
CA GLU A 19 -8.93 3.31 5.85
C GLU A 19 -8.67 2.48 4.60
N TRP A 20 -7.82 1.45 4.71
CA TRP A 20 -7.50 0.58 3.58
C TRP A 20 -8.72 -0.17 3.05
N ALA A 21 -9.59 -0.65 3.93
CA ALA A 21 -10.83 -1.34 3.53
C ALA A 21 -11.76 -0.49 2.65
N ARG A 22 -11.70 0.84 2.78
CA ARG A 22 -12.48 1.77 1.93
C ARG A 22 -11.82 2.03 0.57
N ILE A 23 -10.49 1.97 0.50
CA ILE A 23 -9.73 2.25 -0.73
C ILE A 23 -9.49 0.99 -1.56
N ALA A 24 -9.28 -0.16 -0.93
CA ALA A 24 -8.98 -1.42 -1.60
C ALA A 24 -9.96 -1.78 -2.73
N PRO A 25 -11.29 -1.57 -2.61
CA PRO A 25 -12.24 -1.84 -3.69
C PRO A 25 -12.07 -0.94 -4.93
N LEU A 26 -11.40 0.20 -4.79
CA LEU A 26 -11.12 1.14 -5.88
C LEU A 26 -9.83 0.79 -6.63
N MET A 27 -9.04 -0.16 -6.12
CA MET A 27 -7.78 -0.54 -6.76
C MET A 27 -8.03 -1.39 -8.00
N PRO A 28 -7.25 -1.19 -9.07
CA PRO A 28 -7.40 -1.99 -10.28
C PRO A 28 -7.02 -3.44 -9.99
N GLU A 29 -7.83 -4.37 -10.49
CA GLU A 29 -7.50 -5.79 -10.42
C GLU A 29 -6.10 -6.05 -11.03
N PRO A 30 -5.40 -7.11 -10.56
CA PRO A 30 -4.17 -7.55 -11.18
C PRO A 30 -4.35 -7.69 -12.69
N GLY A 31 -3.48 -7.04 -13.47
CA GLY A 31 -3.55 -7.11 -14.92
C GLY A 31 -3.40 -8.56 -15.39
N ARG A 32 -4.30 -9.01 -16.27
CA ARG A 32 -4.25 -10.37 -16.85
C ARG A 32 -3.06 -10.55 -17.80
N MET A 33 -2.51 -9.46 -18.32
CA MET A 33 -1.36 -9.42 -19.21
C MET A 33 -0.29 -8.46 -18.70
N GLY A 34 0.96 -8.71 -19.08
CA GLY A 34 2.13 -7.95 -18.66
C GLY A 34 2.85 -8.58 -17.47
N ARG A 35 3.81 -7.85 -16.91
CA ARG A 35 4.57 -8.31 -15.75
C ARG A 35 3.64 -8.41 -14.52
N PRO A 36 3.57 -9.57 -13.84
CA PRO A 36 2.81 -9.68 -12.60
C PRO A 36 3.27 -8.64 -11.58
N ARG A 37 2.33 -8.07 -10.85
CA ARG A 37 2.64 -7.14 -9.76
C ARG A 37 3.18 -7.96 -8.59
N GLU A 38 4.40 -7.66 -8.17
CA GLU A 38 5.06 -8.32 -7.02
C GLU A 38 4.81 -7.57 -5.69
N ILE A 39 4.29 -6.33 -5.76
CA ILE A 39 4.12 -5.44 -4.62
C ILE A 39 2.63 -5.24 -4.31
N GLU A 40 2.29 -5.24 -3.02
CA GLU A 40 0.98 -4.89 -2.49
C GLU A 40 0.65 -3.41 -2.75
N PHE A 41 -0.54 -3.13 -3.30
CA PHE A 41 -0.96 -1.75 -3.60
C PHE A 41 -0.99 -0.85 -2.35
N ARG A 42 -1.28 -1.44 -1.19
CA ARG A 42 -1.27 -0.73 0.08
C ARG A 42 0.08 -0.07 0.36
N GLU A 43 1.18 -0.77 0.07
CA GLU A 43 2.53 -0.27 0.30
C GLU A 43 2.85 0.90 -0.65
N VAL A 44 2.36 0.84 -1.88
CA VAL A 44 2.49 1.94 -2.85
C VAL A 44 1.76 3.18 -2.36
N ILE A 45 0.52 3.03 -1.86
CA ILE A 45 -0.27 4.14 -1.33
C ILE A 45 0.36 4.72 -0.06
N ASN A 46 0.87 3.87 0.84
CA ASN A 46 1.61 4.32 2.03
C ASN A 46 2.85 5.15 1.64
N ALA A 47 3.61 4.71 0.64
CA ALA A 47 4.76 5.44 0.12
C ALA A 47 4.36 6.81 -0.46
N VAL A 48 3.26 6.89 -1.23
CA VAL A 48 2.75 8.16 -1.75
C VAL A 48 2.29 9.08 -0.61
N ARG A 49 1.56 8.57 0.39
CA ARG A 49 1.16 9.36 1.58
C ARG A 49 2.38 9.88 2.33
N TYR A 50 3.42 9.06 2.47
CA TYR A 50 4.68 9.48 3.08
C TYR A 50 5.34 10.61 2.29
N LEU A 51 5.42 10.53 0.96
CA LEU A 51 5.98 11.59 0.11
C LEU A 51 5.20 12.89 0.26
N VAL A 52 3.87 12.84 0.16
CA VAL A 52 3.00 14.02 0.31
C VAL A 52 3.12 14.63 1.71
N ARG A 53 3.28 13.81 2.76
CA ARG A 53 3.39 14.28 4.15
C ARG A 53 4.76 14.85 4.48
N SER A 54 5.83 14.27 3.94
CA SER A 54 7.21 14.69 4.22
C SER A 54 7.63 15.89 3.37
N GLY A 55 6.99 16.12 2.22
CA GLY A 55 7.30 17.25 1.34
C GLY A 55 8.63 17.11 0.60
N CYS A 56 9.28 15.94 0.64
CA CYS A 56 10.51 15.69 -0.09
C CYS A 56 10.22 15.52 -1.59
N GLY A 57 10.59 16.54 -2.36
CA GLY A 57 10.81 16.50 -3.81
C GLY A 57 12.22 16.95 -4.12
#